data_AF-A0A7J4VCL7-F1
#
_entry.id   AF-A0A7J4VCL7-F1
#
_cell.length_a   1.000
_cell.length_b   1.000
_cell.length_c   1.000
_cell.angle_alpha   90.00
_cell.angle_beta   90.00
_cell.angle_gamma   90.00
#
_symmetry.space_group_name_H-M   'P 1'
#
loop_
_entity.id
_entity.type
_entity.pdbx_description
1 polymer ?
#
loop_
_entity_poly.entity_id
_entity_poly.type
_entity_poly.pdbx_seq_one_letter_code
_entity_poly.pdbx_strand_id
1 'polypeptide(L)' 'KHVSPKGAVYDKKRPGTIHKGSPVYKIFKKHGWKWGGEWIPYQDYQHFFFDKIKVQRF' A
#
# COMPACT_ATOMS: atom_id res chain seq x y z
N LYS A 1 7.90 4.22 17.14
CA LYS A 1 7.13 3.98 15.89
C LYS A 1 7.12 5.28 15.10
N HIS A 2 7.77 5.35 13.94
CA HIS A 2 7.79 6.55 13.09
C HIS A 2 6.47 6.60 12.31
N VAL A 3 5.71 7.68 12.44
CA VAL A 3 4.39 7.84 11.78
C VAL A 3 4.34 9.25 11.23
N SER A 4 3.98 9.37 9.94
CA SER A 4 3.89 10.63 9.22
C SER A 4 2.50 10.77 8.60
N PRO A 5 1.79 11.88 8.83
CA PRO A 5 2.10 12.96 9.77
C PRO A 5 2.10 12.50 11.24
N LYS A 6 2.84 13.20 12.10
CA LYS A 6 2.99 12.84 13.52
C LYS A 6 1.63 12.84 14.22
N GLY A 7 1.32 11.75 14.92
CA GLY A 7 0.03 11.56 15.59
C GLY A 7 -1.10 11.01 14.71
N ALA A 8 -0.84 10.76 13.42
CA ALA A 8 -1.82 10.12 12.57
C ALA A 8 -2.19 8.72 13.08
N VAL A 9 -3.48 8.41 13.01
CA VAL A 9 -4.03 7.09 13.37
C VAL A 9 -4.49 6.41 12.09
N TYR A 10 -4.06 5.17 11.90
CA TYR A 10 -4.55 4.34 10.80
C TYR A 10 -5.92 3.75 11.16
N ASP A 11 -6.98 4.46 10.79
CA ASP A 11 -8.37 4.05 11.01
C ASP A 11 -9.03 3.52 9.74
N LYS A 12 -9.23 2.21 9.66
CA LYS A 12 -9.84 1.52 8.51
C LYS A 12 -11.27 1.95 8.22
N LYS A 13 -11.99 2.56 9.17
CA LYS A 13 -13.36 3.06 8.99
C LYS A 13 -13.40 4.47 8.41
N ARG A 14 -12.29 5.21 8.50
CA ARG A 14 -12.25 6.59 8.00
C ARG A 14 -12.26 6.59 6.46
N PRO A 15 -13.15 7.36 5.80
CA PRO A 15 -13.19 7.46 4.35
C PRO A 15 -11.81 7.79 3.75
N GLY A 16 -11.47 7.12 2.65
CA GLY A 16 -10.17 7.28 1.99
C GLY A 16 -9.03 6.45 2.58
N THR A 17 -9.23 5.78 3.73
CA THR A 17 -8.20 4.89 4.29
C THR A 17 -8.03 3.63 3.44
N ILE A 18 -6.81 3.37 2.99
CA ILE A 18 -6.49 2.16 2.21
C ILE A 18 -6.30 1.00 3.18
N HIS A 19 -7.11 -0.04 3.04
CA HIS A 19 -7.03 -1.29 3.80
C HIS A 19 -7.39 -2.47 2.89
N LYS A 20 -7.18 -3.71 3.33
CA LYS A 20 -7.42 -4.92 2.51
C LYS A 20 -8.84 -5.07 1.93
N GLY A 21 -9.82 -4.34 2.47
CA GLY A 21 -11.20 -4.34 1.98
C GLY A 21 -11.54 -3.16 1.06
N SER A 22 -10.68 -2.14 0.98
CA SER A 22 -10.95 -0.92 0.23
C SER A 22 -10.95 -1.18 -1.28
N PRO A 23 -11.72 -0.41 -2.07
CA PRO A 23 -11.73 -0.53 -3.53
C PRO A 23 -10.34 -0.39 -4.15
N VAL A 24 -9.51 0.52 -3.61
CA VAL A 24 -8.13 0.77 -4.04
C VAL A 24 -7.28 -0.49 -3.87
N TYR A 25 -7.28 -1.12 -2.68
CA TYR A 25 -6.53 -2.37 -2.49
C TYR A 25 -6.98 -3.45 -3.48
N LYS A 26 -8.30 -3.63 -3.63
CA LYS A 26 -8.87 -4.66 -4.50
C LYS A 26 -8.48 -4.48 -5.96
N ILE A 27 -8.54 -3.25 -6.51
CA ILE A 27 -8.21 -3.00 -7.92
C ILE A 27 -6.72 -3.22 -8.18
N PHE A 28 -5.83 -2.69 -7.34
CA PHE A 28 -4.39 -2.85 -7.52
C PHE A 28 -3.97 -4.32 -7.38
N LYS A 29 -4.48 -5.04 -6.35
CA LYS A 29 -4.22 -6.48 -6.18
C LYS A 29 -4.74 -7.31 -7.36
N LYS A 30 -5.92 -6.98 -7.91
CA LYS A 30 -6.47 -7.65 -9.11
C LYS A 30 -5.51 -7.54 -10.30
N HIS A 31 -4.81 -6.42 -10.42
CA HIS A 31 -3.82 -6.17 -11.47
C HIS A 31 -2.39 -6.62 -11.12
N GLY A 32 -2.22 -7.41 -10.05
CA GLY A 32 -0.94 -8.00 -9.69
C GLY A 32 0.02 -7.06 -8.96
N TRP A 33 -0.43 -5.88 -8.54
CA TRP A 33 0.37 -5.00 -7.71
C TRP A 33 0.54 -5.60 -6.30
N LYS A 34 1.67 -5.28 -5.69
CA LYS A 34 1.94 -5.45 -4.25
C LYS A 34 1.67 -4.14 -3.52
N TRP A 35 1.53 -4.22 -2.20
CA TRP A 35 1.12 -3.09 -1.36
C TRP A 35 2.07 -2.92 -0.18
N GLY A 36 2.52 -1.69 0.05
CA GLY A 36 3.43 -1.34 1.14
C GLY A 36 2.81 -1.45 2.54
N GLY A 37 1.48 -1.52 2.64
CA GLY A 37 0.79 -1.80 3.91
C GLY A 37 1.02 -3.21 4.46
N GLU A 38 1.60 -4.12 3.68
CA GLU A 38 1.98 -5.48 4.10
C GLU A 38 3.45 -5.56 4.60
N TRP A 39 4.23 -4.48 4.51
CA TRP A 39 5.62 -4.46 4.95
C TRP A 39 5.77 -4.54 6.48
N ILE A 40 6.83 -5.19 6.96
CA ILE A 40 7.20 -5.26 8.38
C ILE A 40 8.72 -5.03 8.49
N PRO A 41 9.21 -4.13 9.36
CA PRO A 41 8.51 -3.20 10.24
C PRO A 41 8.45 -1.76 9.65
N TYR A 42 7.96 -1.56 8.42
CA TYR A 42 7.92 -0.22 7.80
C TYR A 42 6.71 -0.05 6.88
N GLN A 43 5.49 -0.18 7.40
CA GLN A 43 4.28 -0.07 6.57
C GLN A 43 4.17 1.31 5.91
N ASP A 44 3.95 1.30 4.60
CA ASP A 44 3.51 2.47 3.83
C ASP A 44 2.18 2.13 3.14
N TYR A 45 1.08 2.62 3.71
CA TYR A 45 -0.26 2.31 3.24
C TYR A 45 -0.60 2.96 1.88
N GLN A 46 0.16 3.97 1.44
CA GLN A 46 -0.06 4.65 0.16
C GLN A 46 0.73 3.98 -0.98
N HIS A 47 1.74 3.18 -0.65
CA HIS A 47 2.65 2.62 -1.64
C HIS A 47 2.09 1.35 -2.32
N PHE A 48 2.11 1.32 -3.66
CA PHE A 48 1.86 0.14 -4.47
C PHE A 48 3.01 -0.04 -5.47
N PHE A 49 3.41 -1.29 -5.74
CA PHE A 49 4.54 -1.59 -6.63
C PHE A 49 4.39 -2.93 -7.36
N PHE A 50 5.18 -3.13 -8.41
CA PHE A 50 5.44 -4.44 -9.02
C PHE A 50 6.82 -4.95 -8.61
N ASP A 51 6.97 -6.26 -8.39
CA ASP A 51 8.28 -6.87 -8.07
C ASP A 51 9.32 -6.70 -9.17
N LYS A 52 8.88 -6.61 -10.43
CA LYS A 52 9.75 -6.57 -11.60
C LYS A 52 9.18 -5.62 -12.63
N ILE A 53 9.86 -4.50 -12.83
CA ILE A 53 10.01 -3.99 -14.19
C ILE A 53 10.71 -5.13 -14.93
N LYS A 54 10.05 -5.75 -15.92
CA LYS A 54 10.77 -6.51 -16.93
C LYS A 54 11.63 -5.50 -17.66
N VAL A 55 12.83 -5.22 -17.15
CA VAL A 55 13.84 -4.53 -17.93
C VAL A 55 14.14 -5.53 -19.04
N GLN A 56 13.52 -5.33 -20.20
CA GLN A 56 14.11 -5.80 -21.44
C GLN A 56 15.47 -5.12 -21.45
N ARG A 57 16.52 -5.89 -21.13
CA ARG A 57 17.88 -5.47 -21.42
C ARG A 57 17.89 -5.22 -22.93
N PHE A 58 17.98 -3.95 -23.31
CA PHE A 58 18.37 -3.56 -24.66
C PHE A 58 19.84 -3.94 -24.86
#